data_AF-A0A6A4QM35-F1
#
_entry.id   AF-A0A6A4QM35-F1
#
_cell.length_a   1.000
_cell.length_b   1.000
_cell.length_c   1.000
_cell.angle_alpha   90.00
_cell.angle_beta   90.00
_cell.angle_gamma   90.00
#
_symmetry.space_group_name_H-M   'P 1'
#
loop_
_entity.id
_entity.type
_entity.pdbx_description
1 polymer ?
#
loop_
_entity_poly.entity_id
_entity_poly.type
_entity_poly.pdbx_seq_one_letter_code
_entity_poly.pdbx_strand_id
1 'polypeptide(L)'
;MGGIKFYNDVIPFIVIVATEGILVGINVLYKAASLKGMSYYVLIVYSYSVSTLILFFPMYFVHKRSIGLPPFNASIFFRIVLLAAFGFGAELCGDKGTQYTSPTLSSTLSILVPIFTFILSVLFRYLPLFL
;
A
#
# COMPACT_ATOMS: atom_id res chain seq x y z
N MET A 1 -26.80 20.04 6.42
CA MET A 1 -25.86 19.82 5.30
C MET A 1 -24.37 20.11 5.65
N GLY A 2 -24.03 20.53 6.88
CA GLY A 2 -22.63 20.75 7.31
C GLY A 2 -21.92 19.54 7.94
N GLY A 3 -22.66 18.57 8.51
CA GLY A 3 -22.05 17.41 9.19
C GLY A 3 -21.38 16.38 8.27
N ILE A 4 -21.86 16.22 7.02
CA ILE A 4 -21.29 15.26 6.05
C ILE A 4 -19.93 15.74 5.53
N LYS A 5 -19.73 17.06 5.36
CA LYS A 5 -18.43 17.62 4.97
C LYS A 5 -17.40 17.46 6.08
N PHE A 6 -17.77 17.77 7.32
CA PHE A 6 -16.86 17.59 8.46
C PHE A 6 -16.44 16.13 8.66
N TYR A 7 -17.37 15.18 8.51
CA TYR A 7 -17.04 13.75 8.55
C TYR A 7 -16.07 13.35 7.43
N ASN A 8 -16.28 13.84 6.21
CA ASN A 8 -15.39 13.57 5.08
C ASN A 8 -14.01 14.22 5.20
N ASP A 9 -13.86 15.31 5.96
CA ASP A 9 -12.56 15.94 6.22
C ASP A 9 -11.81 15.29 7.40
N VAL A 10 -12.54 14.74 8.37
CA VAL A 10 -11.96 14.06 9.54
C VAL A 10 -11.53 12.62 9.23
N ILE A 11 -12.23 11.92 8.32
CA ILE A 11 -11.85 10.57 7.89
C ILE A 11 -10.40 10.49 7.37
N PRO A 12 -9.96 11.33 6.41
CA PRO A 12 -8.59 11.34 5.92
C PRO A 12 -7.58 11.51 7.05
N PHE A 13 -7.87 12.39 8.01
CA PHE A 13 -6.99 12.61 9.15
C PHE A 13 -6.88 11.36 10.03
N ILE A 14 -8.00 10.72 10.37
CA ILE A 14 -8.01 9.47 11.15
C ILE A 14 -7.26 8.37 10.40
N VAL A 15 -7.47 8.25 9.08
CA VAL A 15 -6.77 7.26 8.25
C VAL A 15 -5.27 7.50 8.28
N ILE A 16 -4.81 8.73 8.08
CA ILE A 16 -3.38 9.06 8.13
C ILE A 16 -2.79 8.72 9.49
N VAL A 17 -3.42 9.16 10.58
CA VAL A 17 -2.93 8.89 11.94
C VAL A 17 -2.91 7.39 12.24
N ALA A 18 -3.94 6.64 11.83
CA ALA A 18 -3.99 5.20 11.99
C ALA A 18 -2.89 4.51 11.16
N THR A 19 -2.68 4.91 9.91
CA THR A 19 -1.64 4.36 9.03
C THR A 19 -0.25 4.61 9.59
N GLU A 20 0.06 5.84 10.02
CA GLU A 20 1.34 6.18 10.66
C GLU A 20 1.54 5.38 11.96
N GLY A 21 0.48 5.22 12.77
CA GLY A 21 0.51 4.40 13.97
C GLY A 21 0.80 2.92 13.68
N ILE A 22 0.19 2.36 12.63
CA ILE A 22 0.46 0.99 12.17
C ILE A 22 1.90 0.87 11.67
N LEU A 23 2.40 1.82 10.89
CA LEU A 23 3.77 1.82 10.37
C LEU A 23 4.80 1.82 11.52
N VAL A 24 4.61 2.66 12.53
CA VAL A 24 5.47 2.67 13.73
C VAL A 24 5.36 1.35 14.48
N GLY A 25 4.14 0.82 14.64
CA GLY A 25 3.90 -0.47 15.29
C GLY A 25 4.63 -1.63 14.61
N ILE A 26 4.58 -1.70 13.27
CA ILE A 26 5.29 -2.71 12.48
C ILE A 26 6.81 -2.60 12.68
N ASN A 27 7.37 -1.38 12.69
CA ASN A 27 8.80 -1.18 12.92
C ASN A 27 9.24 -1.65 14.32
N VAL A 28 8.44 -1.39 15.36
CA VAL A 28 8.71 -1.88 16.72
C VAL A 28 8.60 -3.40 16.78
N LEU A 29 7.56 -3.98 16.16
CA LEU A 29 7.37 -5.43 16.11
C LEU A 29 8.54 -6.12 15.39
N TYR A 30 9.00 -5.53 14.28
CA TYR A 30 10.17 -5.99 13.54
C TYR A 30 11.43 -5.95 14.39
N LYS A 31 11.69 -4.83 15.08
CA LYS A 31 12.84 -4.69 15.97
C LYS A 31 12.78 -5.73 17.11
N ALA A 32 11.61 -5.99 17.67
CA ALA A 32 11.41 -7.01 18.68
C ALA A 32 11.61 -8.44 18.14
N ALA A 33 11.18 -8.73 16.91
CA ALA A 33 11.35 -10.02 16.27
C ALA A 33 12.80 -10.30 15.85
N SER A 34 13.51 -9.27 15.37
CA SER A 34 14.93 -9.35 15.02
C SER A 34 15.81 -9.63 16.24
N LEU A 35 15.49 -9.03 17.40
CA LEU A 35 16.16 -9.33 18.67
C LEU A 35 15.97 -10.78 19.12
N LYS A 36 14.88 -11.44 18.69
CA LYS A 36 14.63 -12.87 18.91
C LYS A 36 15.24 -13.77 17.83
N GLY A 37 16.03 -13.22 16.91
CA GLY A 37 16.69 -13.96 15.83
C GLY A 37 15.79 -14.34 14.66
N MET A 38 14.59 -13.75 14.54
CA MET A 38 13.69 -14.01 13.42
C MET A 38 14.14 -13.25 12.16
N SER A 39 14.28 -13.96 11.04
CA SER A 39 14.63 -13.36 9.76
C SER A 39 13.48 -12.52 9.20
N TYR A 40 13.81 -11.34 8.66
CA TYR A 40 12.89 -10.37 8.06
C TYR A 40 11.92 -11.00 7.05
N TYR A 41 12.45 -11.87 6.18
CA TYR A 41 11.68 -12.56 5.15
C TYR A 41 10.57 -13.43 5.72
N VAL A 42 10.79 -14.08 6.87
CA VAL A 42 9.80 -14.96 7.49
C VAL A 42 8.64 -14.12 8.02
N LEU A 43 8.94 -13.02 8.71
CA LEU A 43 7.91 -12.11 9.25
C LEU A 43 7.05 -11.50 8.15
N ILE A 44 7.67 -11.13 7.03
CA ILE A 44 6.97 -10.63 5.85
C ILE A 44 6.03 -11.68 5.26
N VAL A 45 6.51 -12.90 5.01
CA VAL A 45 5.71 -13.97 4.41
C VAL A 45 4.49 -14.30 5.29
N TYR A 46 4.65 -14.35 6.61
CA TYR A 46 3.52 -14.54 7.52
C TYR A 46 2.51 -13.39 7.44
N SER A 47 2.99 -12.14 7.42
CA SER A 47 2.11 -10.96 7.38
C SER A 47 1.29 -10.88 6.08
N TYR A 48 1.90 -11.17 4.93
CA TYR A 48 1.18 -11.22 3.64
C TYR A 48 0.20 -12.39 3.56
N SER A 49 0.54 -13.53 4.14
CA SER A 49 -0.36 -14.70 4.19
C SER A 49 -1.60 -14.41 5.03
N VAL A 50 -1.40 -13.83 6.22
CA VAL A 50 -2.51 -13.41 7.10
C VAL A 50 -3.36 -12.32 6.45
N SER A 51 -2.73 -11.34 5.79
CA SER A 51 -3.46 -10.27 5.09
C SER A 51 -4.32 -10.81 3.95
N THR A 52 -3.82 -11.78 3.19
CA THR A 52 -4.57 -12.42 2.11
C THR A 52 -5.78 -13.17 2.66
N LEU A 53 -5.63 -13.90 3.77
CA LEU A 53 -6.74 -14.57 4.44
C LEU A 53 -7.80 -13.58 4.94
N ILE A 54 -7.37 -12.50 5.59
CA ILE A 54 -8.25 -11.45 6.11
C ILE A 54 -8.98 -10.73 4.98
N LEU A 55 -8.35 -10.49 3.83
CA LEU A 55 -8.98 -9.82 2.70
C LEU A 55 -9.95 -10.75 1.94
N PHE A 56 -9.59 -12.02 1.80
CA PHE A 56 -10.39 -13.00 1.07
C PHE A 56 -11.65 -13.41 1.83
N PHE A 57 -11.61 -13.39 3.17
CA PHE A 57 -12.72 -13.76 4.05
C PHE A 57 -13.99 -12.90 3.89
N PRO A 58 -13.95 -11.55 4.00
CA PRO A 58 -15.11 -10.71 3.76
C PRO A 58 -15.49 -10.70 2.28
N MET A 59 -14.53 -10.84 1.36
CA MET A 59 -14.82 -10.88 -0.06
C MET A 59 -15.66 -12.11 -0.43
N TYR A 60 -15.33 -13.29 0.12
CA TYR A 60 -16.12 -14.51 -0.03
C TYR A 60 -17.55 -14.38 0.56
N PHE A 61 -17.68 -13.71 1.70
CA PHE A 61 -18.98 -13.52 2.37
C PHE A 61 -19.86 -12.45 1.69
N VAL A 62 -19.25 -11.37 1.21
CA VAL A 62 -19.91 -10.26 0.49
C VAL A 62 -20.31 -10.67 -0.93
N HIS A 63 -19.55 -11.56 -1.57
CA HIS A 63 -19.92 -12.10 -2.89
C HIS A 63 -21.28 -12.81 -2.89
N LYS A 64 -21.69 -13.42 -1.78
CA LYS A 64 -23.02 -14.04 -1.64
C LYS A 64 -24.16 -13.02 -1.48
N ARG A 65 -23.87 -11.79 -1.04
CA ARG A 65 -24.89 -10.78 -0.72
C ARG A 65 -25.05 -9.71 -1.81
N SER A 66 -24.07 -9.56 -2.70
CA SER A 66 -24.01 -8.41 -3.59
C SER A 66 -24.45 -8.71 -5.00
N ILE A 67 -25.76 -8.64 -5.22
CA ILE A 67 -26.37 -8.40 -6.53
C ILE A 67 -25.90 -7.01 -6.99
N GLY A 68 -24.82 -6.95 -7.77
CA GLY A 68 -24.35 -5.69 -8.38
C GLY A 68 -22.85 -5.41 -8.34
N LEU A 69 -22.00 -6.26 -7.75
CA LEU A 69 -20.55 -6.11 -7.98
C LEU A 69 -20.17 -6.65 -9.37
N PRO A 70 -19.28 -5.97 -10.11
CA PRO A 70 -18.74 -6.53 -11.35
C PRO A 70 -18.08 -7.87 -11.03
N PRO A 71 -18.35 -8.93 -11.83
CA PRO A 71 -17.82 -10.25 -11.57
C PRO A 71 -16.29 -10.16 -11.49
N PHE A 72 -15.72 -10.79 -10.46
CA PHE A 72 -14.28 -10.82 -10.24
C PHE A 72 -13.63 -11.62 -11.37
N ASN A 73 -13.29 -10.93 -12.46
CA ASN A 73 -12.70 -11.55 -13.64
C ASN A 73 -11.25 -11.92 -13.38
N ALA A 74 -10.83 -13.09 -13.85
CA ALA A 74 -9.44 -13.55 -13.75
C ALA A 74 -8.42 -12.54 -14.33
N SER A 75 -8.83 -11.74 -15.32
CA SER A 75 -8.04 -10.64 -15.86
C SER A 75 -7.75 -9.54 -14.83
N ILE A 76 -8.72 -9.18 -13.98
CA ILE A 76 -8.53 -8.18 -12.91
C ILE A 76 -7.59 -8.74 -11.84
N PHE A 77 -7.77 -9.99 -11.46
CA PHE A 77 -6.86 -10.67 -10.52
C PHE A 77 -5.43 -10.68 -11.06
N PHE A 78 -5.23 -11.04 -12.33
CA PHE A 78 -3.91 -11.04 -12.95
C PHE A 78 -3.27 -9.65 -13.00
N ARG A 79 -4.06 -8.60 -13.28
CA ARG A 79 -3.57 -7.21 -13.21
C ARG A 79 -3.13 -6.83 -11.80
N ILE A 80 -3.89 -7.21 -10.77
CA ILE A 80 -3.52 -6.97 -9.37
C ILE A 80 -2.22 -7.71 -9.01
N VAL A 81 -2.09 -8.98 -9.41
CA VAL A 81 -0.88 -9.77 -9.18
C VAL A 81 0.33 -9.16 -9.88
N LEU A 82 0.19 -8.71 -11.13
CA LEU A 82 1.25 -8.02 -11.86
C LEU A 82 1.65 -6.69 -11.20
N LEU A 83 0.68 -5.88 -10.76
CA LEU A 83 0.96 -4.65 -10.02
C LEU A 83 1.70 -4.94 -8.71
N ALA A 84 1.27 -5.96 -7.96
CA ALA A 84 1.92 -6.38 -6.72
C ALA A 84 3.35 -6.87 -6.96
N ALA A 85 3.58 -7.68 -8.01
CA ALA A 85 4.91 -8.14 -8.38
C ALA A 85 5.84 -6.99 -8.79
N PHE A 86 5.32 -6.02 -9.53
CA PHE A 86 6.07 -4.82 -9.91
C PHE A 86 6.42 -3.96 -8.68
N GLY A 87 5.46 -3.75 -7.77
CA GLY A 87 5.69 -3.02 -6.51
C GLY A 87 6.74 -3.68 -5.63
N PHE A 88 6.64 -5.01 -5.45
CA PHE A 88 7.62 -5.78 -4.67
C PHE A 88 9.02 -5.74 -5.28
N GLY A 89 9.12 -5.78 -6.61
CA GLY A 89 10.40 -5.61 -7.32
C GLY A 89 11.01 -4.22 -7.10
N ALA A 90 10.19 -3.17 -7.09
CA ALA A 90 10.63 -1.80 -6.82
C ALA A 90 11.15 -1.63 -5.38
N GLU A 91 10.46 -2.23 -4.40
CA GLU A 91 10.83 -2.18 -2.98
C GLU A 91 12.16 -2.90 -2.70
N LEU A 92 12.33 -4.11 -3.26
CA LEU A 92 13.61 -4.84 -3.20
C LEU A 92 14.77 -4.09 -3.86
N CYS A 93 14.50 -3.41 -4.98
CA CYS A 93 15.49 -2.58 -5.66
C CYS A 93 15.83 -1.34 -4.82
N GLY A 94 14.87 -0.76 -4.11
CA GLY A 94 15.07 0.37 -3.20
C GLY A 94 15.94 0.03 -1.98
N ASP A 95 15.70 -1.10 -1.34
CA ASP A 95 16.49 -1.59 -0.20
C ASP A 95 17.93 -1.96 -0.60
N LYS A 96 18.12 -2.50 -1.81
CA LYS A 96 19.46 -2.73 -2.37
C LYS A 96 20.11 -1.42 -2.83
N GLY A 97 19.33 -0.48 -3.35
CA GLY A 97 19.79 0.81 -3.87
C GLY A 97 20.29 1.76 -2.78
N THR A 98 19.69 1.71 -1.59
CA THR A 98 20.14 2.51 -0.43
C THR A 98 21.52 2.13 0.09
N GLN A 99 22.03 0.92 -0.21
CA GLN A 99 23.42 0.56 0.10
C GLN A 99 24.45 1.21 -0.85
N TYR A 100 24.02 1.62 -2.05
CA TYR A 100 24.88 2.23 -3.07
C TYR A 100 24.68 3.74 -3.21
N THR A 101 23.67 4.31 -2.57
CA THR A 101 23.28 5.72 -2.70
C THR A 101 23.49 6.46 -1.40
N SER A 102 24.00 7.69 -1.47
CA SER A 102 24.21 8.52 -0.28
C SER A 102 22.87 8.93 0.37
N PRO A 103 22.84 9.24 1.67
CA PRO A 103 21.63 9.71 2.36
C PRO A 103 20.96 10.90 1.65
N THR A 104 21.76 11.75 1.00
CA THR A 104 21.30 12.89 0.19
C THR A 104 20.61 12.45 -1.10
N LEU A 105 21.14 11.46 -1.82
CA LEU A 105 20.53 10.94 -3.05
C LEU A 105 19.21 10.20 -2.77
N SER A 106 19.13 9.43 -1.69
CA SER A 106 17.89 8.76 -1.26
C SER A 106 16.79 9.78 -0.88
N SER A 107 17.18 10.88 -0.21
CA SER A 107 16.26 11.97 0.10
C SER A 107 15.74 12.68 -1.15
N THR A 108 16.61 12.93 -2.13
CA THR A 108 16.22 13.53 -3.43
C THR A 108 15.30 12.63 -4.24
N LEU A 109 15.54 11.31 -4.25
CA LEU A 109 14.65 10.35 -4.91
C LEU A 109 13.26 10.32 -4.27
N SER A 110 13.17 10.47 -2.96
CA SER A 110 11.89 10.50 -2.23
C SER A 110 11.04 11.73 -2.60
N ILE A 111 11.68 12.88 -2.85
CA ILE A 111 11.01 14.11 -3.34
C ILE A 111 10.56 13.95 -4.80
N LEU A 112 11.25 13.11 -5.57
CA LEU A 112 10.95 12.86 -6.98
C LEU A 112 9.72 11.95 -7.17
N VAL A 113 9.39 11.10 -6.19
CA VAL A 113 8.21 10.20 -6.23
C VAL A 113 6.91 10.96 -6.54
N PRO A 114 6.48 11.97 -5.76
CA PRO A 114 5.24 12.71 -6.05
C PRO A 114 5.29 13.48 -7.38
N ILE A 115 6.47 13.97 -7.79
CA ILE A 115 6.66 14.67 -9.08
C ILE A 115 6.45 13.70 -10.24
N PHE A 116 7.04 12.51 -10.16
CA PHE A 116 6.92 11.48 -11.19
C PHE A 116 5.50 10.94 -11.26
N THR A 117 4.84 10.72 -10.11
CA THR A 117 3.42 10.34 -10.05
C THR A 117 2.54 11.38 -10.72
N PHE A 118 2.80 12.68 -10.52
CA PHE A 118 2.05 13.76 -11.19
C PHE A 118 2.26 13.73 -12.71
N ILE A 119 3.51 13.62 -13.19
CA ILE A 119 3.82 13.55 -14.63
C ILE A 119 3.15 12.33 -15.27
N LEU A 120 3.24 11.16 -14.64
CA LEU A 120 2.57 9.94 -15.10
C LEU A 120 1.05 10.12 -15.13
N SER A 121 0.47 10.74 -14.10
CA SER A 121 -0.97 11.01 -14.03
C SER A 121 -1.44 11.93 -15.17
N VAL A 122 -0.65 12.94 -15.52
CA VAL A 122 -0.92 13.84 -16.66
C VAL A 122 -0.75 13.10 -17.99
N LEU A 123 0.30 12.30 -18.14
CA LEU A 123 0.61 11.55 -19.36
C LEU A 123 -0.45 10.48 -19.66
N PHE A 124 -0.86 9.70 -18.64
CA PHE A 124 -1.85 8.64 -18.79
C PHE A 124 -3.30 9.13 -18.74
N ARG A 125 -3.52 10.43 -18.47
CA ARG A 125 -4.82 11.10 -18.46
C ARG A 125 -5.94 10.23 -17.86
N TYR A 126 -5.74 9.80 -16.61
CA TYR A 126 -6.79 9.24 -15.74
C TYR A 126 -7.34 10.26 -14.74
N LEU A 127 -7.06 11.55 -14.94
CA LEU A 127 -7.55 12.61 -14.07
C LEU A 127 -8.64 13.42 -14.81
N PRO A 128 -9.94 13.10 -14.67
CA PRO A 128 -10.93 14.15 -14.75
C PRO A 128 -10.57 15.12 -13.61
N LEU A 129 -10.33 16.38 -13.98
CA LEU A 129 -10.20 17.47 -13.03
C LEU A 129 -11.34 17.37 -12.02
N PHE A 130 -11.02 17.13 -10.75
CA PHE A 130 -11.91 17.50 -9.65
C PHE A 130 -11.87 19.04 -9.57
N LEU A 131 -12.93 19.66 -10.10
CA LEU A 131 -13.39 21.00 -9.78
C LEU A 131 -14.82 20.85 -9.25
#